data_AF-A0A7X8XK73-F1
#
_entry.id   AF-A0A7X8XK73-F1
#
_cell.length_a   1.000
_cell.length_b   1.000
_cell.length_c   1.000
_cell.angle_alpha   90.00
_cell.angle_beta   90.00
_cell.angle_gamma   90.00
#
_symmetry.space_group_name_H-M   'P 1'
#
loop_
_entity.id
_entity.type
_entity.pdbx_description
1 polymer ?
#
loop_
_entity_poly.entity_id
_entity_poly.type
_entity_poly.pdbx_seq_one_letter_code
_entity_poly.pdbx_strand_id
1 'polypeptide(L)'
;MRLARMAALALTLVMAGTIRGFAQPPPEAVQKCQQNLSQRLGLPLETIRISRMRQVLFPDVSLGLPRPGENPTRARISGRILLLEAGRESYLYTASESRFRYGGPLRSWKYSALAIHPVPGDPDQNGDLVQTSLVGTNPSVRLRRVRDFRPQTDGSLLAWRRLSRSSQELLYLPPGNTKKEHRLLTAFDLAAGTLDSAKSRWACFMRSGPSVSWALACNRLDAEADQTRLVQLPAQARPVRVFWEEANPVIEVTVSGGTRHFELAREGETENWRELATYPDPLTRDLQINKNQRLLVRASPQGRSTLVLEAWSSGDERVLANISAFEAHQVSLSAGKEFLVLSGRRGDESRAFTVDLKTCEVMFLGRDFQGEARIFRQPVGDWSRLEKWLRLKS
;
A
#
# COMPACT_ATOMS: atom_id res chain seq x y z
N MET A 1 -1.65 88.13 2.60
CA MET A 1 -1.60 86.65 2.61
C MET A 1 -2.96 86.12 2.16
N ARG A 2 -2.96 85.46 0.99
CA ARG A 2 -3.93 84.52 0.37
C ARG A 2 -5.34 84.39 1.02
N LEU A 3 -6.38 84.90 0.36
CA LEU A 3 -7.30 84.18 -0.58
C LEU A 3 -8.18 83.14 0.14
N ALA A 4 -9.45 83.42 0.47
CA ALA A 4 -10.64 83.57 -0.38
C ALA A 4 -11.22 82.24 -0.91
N ARG A 5 -12.57 82.17 -0.81
CA ARG A 5 -13.54 81.34 -1.57
C ARG A 5 -13.94 79.98 -0.99
N MET A 6 -15.11 80.04 -0.33
CA MET A 6 -16.16 79.04 -0.50
C MET A 6 -16.41 78.79 -2.00
N ALA A 7 -16.39 77.52 -2.41
CA ALA A 7 -17.08 77.03 -3.59
C ALA A 7 -17.37 75.54 -3.40
N ALA A 8 -18.61 75.17 -3.73
CA ALA A 8 -19.20 73.85 -3.72
C ALA A 8 -18.33 72.78 -4.40
N LEU A 9 -18.41 71.52 -3.93
CA LEU A 9 -18.37 70.39 -4.86
C LEU A 9 -19.04 69.13 -4.28
N ALA A 10 -20.17 68.80 -4.91
CA ALA A 10 -20.59 67.47 -5.33
C ALA A 10 -20.47 66.30 -4.33
N LEU A 11 -21.62 66.00 -3.74
CA LEU A 11 -22.06 64.67 -3.32
C LEU A 11 -21.92 63.68 -4.49
N THR A 12 -20.74 63.08 -4.66
CA THR A 12 -20.55 61.95 -5.57
C THR A 12 -20.81 60.69 -4.76
N LEU A 13 -22.07 60.27 -4.75
CA LEU A 13 -22.50 58.96 -4.28
C LEU A 13 -21.92 57.93 -5.26
N VAL A 14 -20.68 57.49 -5.04
CA VAL A 14 -20.15 56.31 -5.73
C VAL A 14 -20.87 55.10 -5.14
N MET A 15 -21.98 54.73 -5.78
CA MET A 15 -22.53 53.39 -5.72
C MET A 15 -21.44 52.43 -6.21
N ALA A 16 -20.58 52.01 -5.29
CA ALA A 16 -19.78 50.80 -5.46
C ALA A 16 -20.76 49.62 -5.40
N GLY A 17 -21.49 49.44 -6.50
CA GLY A 17 -22.18 48.20 -6.82
C GLY A 17 -21.12 47.12 -6.86
N THR A 18 -20.90 46.47 -5.73
CA THR A 18 -20.25 45.19 -5.70
C THR A 18 -21.15 44.26 -6.48
N ILE A 19 -20.81 44.07 -7.76
CA ILE A 19 -21.23 42.91 -8.53
C ILE A 19 -20.64 41.73 -7.75
N ARG A 20 -21.38 41.24 -6.76
CA ARG A 20 -21.31 39.85 -6.32
C ARG A 20 -21.71 39.09 -7.58
N GLY A 21 -20.72 38.76 -8.39
CA GLY A 21 -20.87 37.67 -9.35
C GLY A 21 -21.39 36.52 -8.53
N PHE A 22 -22.66 36.18 -8.70
CA PHE A 22 -23.25 35.00 -8.09
C PHE A 22 -22.39 33.85 -8.60
N ALA A 23 -21.43 33.41 -7.78
CA ALA A 23 -20.73 32.18 -8.02
C ALA A 23 -21.84 31.15 -8.15
N GLN A 24 -22.06 30.63 -9.36
CA GLN A 24 -23.07 29.62 -9.59
C GLN A 24 -22.85 28.53 -8.54
N PRO A 25 -23.91 28.10 -7.84
CA PRO A 25 -23.77 27.07 -6.82
C PRO A 25 -23.06 25.87 -7.46
N PRO A 26 -22.11 25.24 -6.75
CA PRO A 26 -21.41 24.08 -7.28
C PRO A 26 -22.44 23.06 -7.76
N PRO A 27 -22.23 22.41 -8.93
CA PRO A 27 -23.12 21.36 -9.41
C PRO A 27 -23.41 20.36 -8.29
N GLU A 28 -24.63 19.81 -8.24
CA GLU A 28 -25.09 18.93 -7.15
C GLU A 28 -24.08 17.83 -6.79
N ALA A 29 -23.44 17.22 -7.80
CA ALA A 29 -22.40 16.21 -7.60
C ALA A 29 -21.19 16.71 -6.80
N VAL A 30 -20.82 17.98 -6.92
CA VAL A 30 -19.71 18.60 -6.15
C VAL A 30 -20.09 18.76 -4.69
N GLN A 31 -21.32 19.19 -4.40
CA GLN A 31 -21.83 19.29 -3.03
C GLN A 31 -21.86 17.91 -2.37
N LYS A 32 -22.30 16.88 -3.11
CA LYS A 32 -22.26 15.47 -2.66
C LYS A 32 -20.82 15.00 -2.36
N CYS A 33 -19.83 15.39 -3.16
CA CYS A 33 -18.42 15.09 -2.86
C CYS A 33 -17.93 15.77 -1.56
N GLN A 34 -18.27 17.05 -1.34
CA GLN A 34 -17.88 17.76 -0.10
C GLN A 34 -18.56 17.15 1.13
N GLN A 35 -19.86 16.82 1.04
CA GLN A 35 -20.59 16.11 2.09
C GLN A 35 -19.97 14.74 2.39
N ASN A 36 -19.58 13.99 1.35
CA ASN A 36 -18.91 12.70 1.53
C ASN A 36 -17.58 12.84 2.26
N LEU A 37 -16.77 13.85 1.91
CA LEU A 37 -15.49 14.09 2.56
C LEU A 37 -15.67 14.55 4.02
N SER A 38 -16.66 15.41 4.27
CA SER A 38 -17.03 15.86 5.63
C SER A 38 -17.37 14.67 6.53
N GLN A 39 -18.22 13.76 6.05
CA GLN A 39 -18.60 12.55 6.78
C GLN A 39 -17.41 11.61 7.04
N ARG A 40 -16.53 11.43 6.04
CA ARG A 40 -15.35 10.56 6.15
C ARG A 40 -14.36 11.05 7.21
N LEU A 41 -14.14 12.36 7.25
CA LEU A 41 -13.13 12.97 8.13
C LEU A 41 -13.71 13.48 9.45
N GLY A 42 -15.05 13.47 9.62
CA GLY A 42 -15.72 14.07 10.77
C GLY A 42 -15.52 15.59 10.86
N LEU A 43 -15.35 16.27 9.72
CA LEU A 43 -15.08 17.70 9.65
C LEU A 43 -16.30 18.50 9.21
N PRO A 44 -16.50 19.75 9.70
CA PRO A 44 -17.57 20.62 9.22
C PRO A 44 -17.42 20.95 7.72
N LEU A 45 -18.54 21.05 7.00
CA LEU A 45 -18.55 21.22 5.54
C LEU A 45 -17.82 22.50 5.09
N GLU A 46 -17.95 23.57 5.87
CA GLU A 46 -17.32 24.88 5.67
C GLU A 46 -15.78 24.84 5.69
N THR A 47 -15.19 23.78 6.27
CA THR A 47 -13.74 23.58 6.27
C THR A 47 -13.23 22.94 4.96
N ILE A 48 -14.14 22.45 4.12
CA ILE A 48 -13.82 21.72 2.89
C ILE A 48 -13.94 22.65 1.69
N ARG A 49 -12.80 22.92 1.05
CA ARG A 49 -12.70 23.82 -0.10
C ARG A 49 -12.50 23.05 -1.39
N ILE A 50 -13.03 23.56 -2.49
CA ILE A 50 -12.72 23.03 -3.82
C ILE A 50 -11.46 23.75 -4.30
N SER A 51 -10.32 23.06 -4.32
CA SER A 51 -9.07 23.67 -4.78
C SER A 51 -8.84 23.49 -6.28
N ARG A 52 -9.40 22.44 -6.86
CA ARG A 52 -9.39 22.21 -8.31
C ARG A 52 -10.68 21.56 -8.77
N MET A 53 -11.20 22.05 -9.88
CA MET A 53 -12.31 21.43 -10.60
C MET A 53 -12.01 21.51 -12.09
N ARG A 54 -12.04 20.37 -12.78
CA ARG A 54 -11.77 20.33 -14.22
C ARG A 54 -12.77 19.43 -14.92
N GLN A 55 -13.41 19.95 -15.98
CA GLN A 55 -14.23 19.13 -16.85
C GLN A 55 -13.37 18.13 -17.65
N VAL A 56 -13.82 16.89 -17.71
CA VAL A 56 -13.18 15.81 -18.46
C VAL A 56 -14.23 14.90 -19.07
N LEU A 57 -13.83 14.19 -20.13
CA LEU A 57 -14.64 13.13 -20.73
C LEU A 57 -14.10 11.78 -20.24
N PHE A 58 -14.87 11.08 -19.42
CA PHE A 58 -14.53 9.75 -18.95
C PHE A 58 -14.84 8.70 -20.02
N PRO A 59 -14.05 7.61 -20.10
CA PRO A 59 -14.20 6.58 -21.14
C PRO A 59 -15.25 5.52 -20.78
N ASP A 60 -15.70 5.49 -19.52
CA ASP A 60 -16.57 4.46 -18.97
C ASP A 60 -17.30 4.95 -17.72
N VAL A 61 -18.19 4.08 -17.21
CA VAL A 61 -19.04 4.35 -16.05
C VAL A 61 -18.31 4.35 -14.70
N SER A 62 -17.04 3.95 -14.65
CA SER A 62 -16.22 4.00 -13.43
C SER A 62 -15.67 5.40 -13.14
N LEU A 63 -15.87 6.35 -14.05
CA LEU A 63 -15.35 7.72 -13.94
C LEU A 63 -13.83 7.74 -13.69
N GLY A 64 -13.10 6.80 -14.30
CA GLY A 64 -11.65 6.69 -14.20
C GLY A 64 -11.13 6.07 -12.89
N LEU A 65 -12.01 5.60 -12.01
CA LEU A 65 -11.66 4.94 -10.74
C LEU A 65 -12.33 3.54 -10.63
N PRO A 66 -12.07 2.61 -11.57
CA PRO A 66 -12.64 1.26 -11.52
C PRO A 66 -12.11 0.50 -10.31
N ARG A 67 -12.91 -0.42 -9.77
CA ARG A 67 -12.50 -1.32 -8.67
C ARG A 67 -12.23 -2.75 -9.17
N PRO A 68 -11.46 -3.57 -8.44
CA PRO A 68 -11.32 -5.00 -8.74
C PRO A 68 -12.68 -5.67 -8.94
N GLY A 69 -12.81 -6.46 -10.01
CA GLY A 69 -14.04 -7.17 -10.37
C GLY A 69 -15.12 -6.33 -11.07
N GLU A 70 -14.96 -5.01 -11.15
CA GLU A 70 -15.86 -4.18 -11.96
C GLU A 70 -15.55 -4.38 -13.45
N ASN A 71 -16.59 -4.60 -14.27
CA ASN A 71 -16.51 -4.55 -15.73
C ASN A 71 -17.27 -3.31 -16.22
N PRO A 72 -16.70 -2.10 -16.08
CA PRO A 72 -17.44 -0.87 -16.37
C PRO A 72 -17.79 -0.78 -17.85
N THR A 73 -19.07 -0.56 -18.14
CA THR A 73 -19.56 -0.28 -19.49
C THR A 73 -18.83 0.92 -20.09
N ARG A 74 -18.28 0.75 -21.29
CA ARG A 74 -17.65 1.83 -22.04
C ARG A 74 -18.69 2.84 -22.50
N ALA A 75 -18.47 4.10 -22.17
CA ALA A 75 -19.34 5.21 -22.52
C ALA A 75 -18.56 6.52 -22.38
N ARG A 76 -18.75 7.47 -23.31
CA ARG A 76 -18.18 8.82 -23.17
C ARG A 76 -19.06 9.63 -22.23
N ILE A 77 -18.60 9.81 -20.99
CA ILE A 77 -19.38 10.47 -19.93
C ILE A 77 -18.74 11.82 -19.61
N SER A 78 -19.51 12.89 -19.81
CA SER A 78 -19.10 14.22 -19.34
C SER A 78 -19.06 14.23 -17.82
N GLY A 79 -17.96 14.72 -17.27
CA GLY A 79 -17.77 14.76 -15.84
C GLY A 79 -16.68 15.73 -15.43
N ARG A 80 -16.29 15.62 -14.17
CA ARG A 80 -15.34 16.51 -13.52
C ARG A 80 -14.38 15.70 -12.67
N ILE A 81 -13.15 16.16 -12.61
CA ILE A 81 -12.18 15.76 -11.59
C ILE A 81 -12.07 16.91 -10.61
N LEU A 82 -12.19 16.56 -9.33
CA LEU A 82 -12.26 17.47 -8.20
C LEU A 82 -11.09 17.17 -7.27
N LEU A 83 -10.37 18.21 -6.86
CA LEU A 83 -9.54 18.17 -5.66
C LEU A 83 -10.25 18.98 -4.60
N LEU A 84 -10.59 18.30 -3.51
CA LEU A 84 -11.13 18.93 -2.31
C LEU A 84 -10.01 19.06 -1.29
N GLU A 85 -9.89 20.22 -0.66
CA GLU A 85 -8.94 20.47 0.42
C GLU A 85 -9.64 20.44 1.77
N ALA A 86 -9.05 19.72 2.71
CA ALA A 86 -9.39 19.80 4.13
C ALA A 86 -8.09 20.00 4.91
N GLY A 87 -7.90 21.22 5.44
CA GLY A 87 -6.62 21.64 6.03
C GLY A 87 -5.49 21.67 4.99
N ARG A 88 -4.45 20.87 5.20
CA ARG A 88 -3.29 20.75 4.28
C ARG A 88 -3.37 19.55 3.34
N GLU A 89 -4.47 18.80 3.39
CA GLU A 89 -4.64 17.59 2.58
C GLU A 89 -5.56 17.83 1.41
N SER A 90 -5.17 17.33 0.24
CA SER A 90 -5.98 17.30 -0.97
C SER A 90 -6.55 15.90 -1.19
N TYR A 91 -7.81 15.81 -1.59
CA TYR A 91 -8.56 14.58 -1.79
C TYR A 91 -9.14 14.53 -3.20
N LEU A 92 -8.93 13.41 -3.87
CA LEU A 92 -9.37 13.19 -5.22
C LEU A 92 -10.81 12.68 -5.25
N TYR A 93 -11.63 13.34 -6.07
CA TYR A 93 -12.94 12.86 -6.46
C TYR A 93 -13.08 12.91 -7.99
N THR A 94 -13.80 11.94 -8.55
CA THR A 94 -14.29 12.01 -9.92
C THR A 94 -15.81 11.99 -9.91
N ALA A 95 -16.44 12.83 -10.72
CA ALA A 95 -17.89 13.03 -10.68
C ALA A 95 -18.47 13.19 -12.08
N SER A 96 -19.67 12.64 -12.29
CA SER A 96 -20.55 13.01 -13.41
C SER A 96 -21.68 13.88 -12.85
N GLU A 97 -22.79 14.05 -13.58
CA GLU A 97 -23.93 14.83 -13.09
C GLU A 97 -24.63 14.18 -11.89
N SER A 98 -24.80 12.86 -11.91
CA SER A 98 -25.63 12.13 -10.93
C SER A 98 -24.85 11.30 -9.90
N ARG A 99 -23.55 11.06 -10.11
CA ARG A 99 -22.72 10.18 -9.28
C ARG A 99 -21.28 10.64 -9.17
N PHE A 100 -20.60 10.19 -8.12
CA PHE A 100 -19.16 10.42 -7.90
C PHE A 100 -18.44 9.14 -7.44
N ARG A 101 -17.11 9.17 -7.51
CA ARG A 101 -16.19 8.15 -6.98
C ARG A 101 -15.12 8.86 -6.16
N TYR A 102 -14.81 8.27 -5.00
CA TYR A 102 -13.75 8.74 -4.12
C TYR A 102 -12.42 8.07 -4.49
N GLY A 103 -11.40 8.90 -4.71
CA GLY A 103 -10.04 8.48 -5.05
C GLY A 103 -9.06 8.56 -3.89
N GLY A 104 -9.49 8.92 -2.68
CA GLY A 104 -8.59 9.02 -1.54
C GLY A 104 -7.80 10.33 -1.46
N PRO A 105 -6.94 10.46 -0.45
CA PRO A 105 -6.00 11.56 -0.35
C PRO A 105 -4.96 11.50 -1.49
N LEU A 106 -4.63 12.63 -2.10
CA LEU A 106 -3.73 12.69 -3.26
C LEU A 106 -2.34 12.12 -2.96
N ARG A 107 -1.82 12.35 -1.74
CA ARG A 107 -0.52 11.79 -1.30
C ARG A 107 -0.50 10.27 -1.22
N SER A 108 -1.66 9.61 -1.17
CA SER A 108 -1.74 8.13 -1.15
C SER A 108 -1.36 7.52 -2.50
N TRP A 109 -1.46 8.29 -3.60
CA TRP A 109 -1.23 7.81 -4.96
C TRP A 109 0.24 7.62 -5.32
N LYS A 110 1.18 8.06 -4.47
CA LYS A 110 2.60 7.66 -4.57
C LYS A 110 2.84 6.21 -4.12
N TYR A 111 1.84 5.60 -3.50
CA TYR A 111 1.81 4.20 -3.11
C TYR A 111 0.67 3.48 -3.82
N SER A 112 0.71 2.16 -3.73
CA SER A 112 -0.35 1.24 -4.13
C SER A 112 -0.40 0.09 -3.13
N ALA A 113 -1.38 -0.78 -3.29
CA ALA A 113 -1.41 -2.07 -2.61
C ALA A 113 -1.34 -3.19 -3.64
N LEU A 114 -0.72 -4.30 -3.24
CA LEU A 114 -0.67 -5.55 -3.98
C LEU A 114 -1.45 -6.61 -3.22
N ALA A 115 -2.24 -7.40 -3.93
CA ALA A 115 -2.92 -8.59 -3.40
C ALA A 115 -3.07 -9.64 -4.50
N ILE A 116 -3.06 -10.92 -4.13
CA ILE A 116 -3.25 -12.01 -5.09
C ILE A 116 -4.75 -12.30 -5.22
N HIS A 117 -5.31 -12.20 -6.42
CA HIS A 117 -6.68 -12.63 -6.68
C HIS A 117 -6.69 -14.07 -7.21
N PRO A 118 -7.56 -14.94 -6.67
CA PRO A 118 -7.62 -16.34 -7.10
C PRO A 118 -7.96 -16.42 -8.59
N VAL A 119 -7.28 -17.31 -9.32
CA VAL A 119 -7.69 -17.70 -10.67
C VAL A 119 -8.49 -19.00 -10.56
N PRO A 120 -9.80 -18.99 -10.88
CA PRO A 120 -10.63 -20.20 -10.79
C PRO A 120 -10.03 -21.36 -11.59
N GLY A 121 -9.96 -22.54 -10.96
CA GLY A 121 -9.47 -23.76 -11.58
C GLY A 121 -7.95 -23.86 -11.75
N ASP A 122 -7.15 -22.96 -11.15
CA ASP A 122 -5.70 -23.14 -11.12
C ASP A 122 -5.30 -24.37 -10.28
N PRO A 123 -4.67 -25.41 -10.86
CA PRO A 123 -4.35 -26.66 -10.15
C PRO A 123 -3.26 -26.47 -9.08
N ASP A 124 -2.46 -25.42 -9.20
CA ASP A 124 -1.32 -25.12 -8.35
C ASP A 124 -1.64 -24.07 -7.28
N GLN A 125 -2.91 -23.62 -7.24
CA GLN A 125 -3.43 -22.59 -6.35
C GLN A 125 -2.71 -21.24 -6.51
N ASN A 126 -2.21 -20.96 -7.72
CA ASN A 126 -1.73 -19.63 -8.06
C ASN A 126 -2.90 -18.67 -8.32
N GLY A 127 -2.62 -17.38 -8.15
CA GLY A 127 -3.52 -16.29 -8.50
C GLY A 127 -2.83 -15.21 -9.33
N ASP A 128 -3.57 -14.16 -9.67
CA ASP A 128 -3.04 -12.97 -10.33
C ASP A 128 -2.69 -11.92 -9.26
N LEU A 129 -1.44 -11.46 -9.26
CA LEU A 129 -1.01 -10.36 -8.39
C LEU A 129 -1.53 -9.05 -8.96
N VAL A 130 -2.54 -8.48 -8.31
CA VAL A 130 -3.19 -7.23 -8.71
C VAL A 130 -2.65 -6.08 -7.87
N GLN A 131 -2.28 -5.00 -8.54
CA GLN A 131 -1.97 -3.70 -7.94
C GLN A 131 -3.20 -2.80 -8.00
N THR A 132 -3.55 -2.16 -6.90
CA THR A 132 -4.60 -1.11 -6.81
C THR A 132 -4.06 0.14 -6.12
N SER A 133 -4.77 1.27 -6.24
CA SER A 133 -4.53 2.42 -5.36
C SER A 133 -4.78 2.01 -3.90
N LEU A 134 -4.31 2.82 -2.95
CA LEU A 134 -4.60 2.59 -1.53
C LEU A 134 -6.08 2.73 -1.15
N VAL A 135 -6.95 3.15 -2.09
CA VAL A 135 -8.42 3.14 -1.94
C VAL A 135 -9.13 2.07 -2.77
N GLY A 136 -8.37 1.10 -3.29
CA GLY A 136 -8.93 -0.05 -4.00
C GLY A 136 -9.41 0.26 -5.41
N THR A 137 -8.81 1.25 -6.09
CA THR A 137 -9.17 1.62 -7.46
C THR A 137 -8.04 1.37 -8.45
N ASN A 138 -8.37 1.43 -9.75
CA ASN A 138 -7.44 1.28 -10.87
C ASN A 138 -6.63 -0.02 -10.80
N PRO A 139 -7.30 -1.19 -10.72
CA PRO A 139 -6.62 -2.47 -10.68
C PRO A 139 -5.79 -2.69 -11.94
N SER A 140 -4.58 -3.23 -11.76
CA SER A 140 -3.74 -3.71 -12.85
C SER A 140 -3.02 -4.99 -12.43
N VAL A 141 -2.99 -5.99 -13.31
CA VAL A 141 -2.26 -7.24 -13.05
C VAL A 141 -0.77 -6.97 -13.23
N ARG A 142 0.02 -7.21 -12.18
CA ARG A 142 1.49 -7.07 -12.17
C ARG A 142 2.20 -8.34 -12.56
N LEU A 143 1.76 -9.46 -12.00
CA LEU A 143 2.26 -10.79 -12.31
C LEU A 143 1.09 -11.75 -12.37
N ARG A 144 1.14 -12.67 -13.32
CA ARG A 144 0.15 -13.74 -13.43
C ARG A 144 0.67 -15.01 -12.79
N ARG A 145 -0.27 -15.81 -12.27
CA ARG A 145 0.00 -17.16 -11.74
C ARG A 145 1.14 -17.12 -10.71
N VAL A 146 0.95 -16.37 -9.63
CA VAL A 146 1.86 -16.37 -8.47
C VAL A 146 1.09 -16.81 -7.22
N ARG A 147 1.79 -17.47 -6.30
CA ARG A 147 1.26 -17.99 -5.04
C ARG A 147 1.54 -17.06 -3.86
N ASP A 148 2.66 -16.36 -3.90
CA ASP A 148 3.09 -15.44 -2.83
C ASP A 148 3.94 -14.31 -3.42
N PHE A 149 4.12 -13.24 -2.65
CA PHE A 149 4.88 -12.06 -3.07
C PHE A 149 5.40 -11.24 -1.88
N ARG A 150 6.51 -10.54 -2.10
CA ARG A 150 7.12 -9.65 -1.10
C ARG A 150 7.59 -8.33 -1.73
N PRO A 151 6.79 -7.25 -1.62
CA PRO A 151 7.21 -5.95 -2.11
C PRO A 151 8.39 -5.42 -1.31
N GLN A 152 9.22 -4.61 -1.96
CA GLN A 152 10.43 -4.01 -1.40
C GLN A 152 10.27 -2.49 -1.28
N THR A 153 11.10 -1.87 -0.45
CA THR A 153 11.04 -0.43 -0.14
C THR A 153 11.46 0.49 -1.28
N ASP A 154 12.15 -0.04 -2.29
CA ASP A 154 12.53 0.63 -3.54
C ASP A 154 11.46 0.47 -4.64
N GLY A 155 10.39 -0.28 -4.36
CA GLY A 155 9.37 -0.62 -5.34
C GLY A 155 9.71 -1.84 -6.20
N SER A 156 10.78 -2.59 -5.91
CA SER A 156 10.97 -3.92 -6.50
C SER A 156 10.08 -4.97 -5.80
N LEU A 157 10.04 -6.18 -6.36
CA LEU A 157 9.17 -7.24 -5.87
C LEU A 157 9.83 -8.61 -6.04
N LEU A 158 9.76 -9.42 -5.00
CA LEU A 158 9.93 -10.88 -5.12
C LEU A 158 8.57 -11.55 -5.22
N ALA A 159 8.46 -12.60 -6.03
CA ALA A 159 7.24 -13.40 -6.13
C ALA A 159 7.55 -14.88 -6.28
N TRP A 160 6.65 -15.72 -5.77
CA TRP A 160 6.73 -17.17 -5.86
C TRP A 160 5.67 -17.67 -6.82
N ARG A 161 6.06 -18.54 -7.73
CA ARG A 161 5.16 -19.23 -8.65
C ARG A 161 5.30 -20.72 -8.45
N ARG A 162 4.18 -21.42 -8.29
CA ARG A 162 4.17 -22.88 -8.32
C ARG A 162 3.95 -23.34 -9.76
N LEU A 163 4.85 -24.19 -10.26
CA LEU A 163 4.74 -24.79 -11.60
C LEU A 163 4.10 -26.17 -11.56
N SER A 164 4.27 -26.87 -10.44
CA SER A 164 3.68 -28.19 -10.18
C SER A 164 3.72 -28.51 -8.69
N ARG A 165 3.30 -29.74 -8.31
CA ARG A 165 3.41 -30.21 -6.93
C ARG A 165 4.84 -30.22 -6.38
N SER A 166 5.82 -30.33 -7.27
CA SER A 166 7.23 -30.60 -6.98
C SER A 166 8.16 -29.61 -7.69
N SER A 167 7.65 -28.44 -8.10
CA SER A 167 8.44 -27.40 -8.74
C SER A 167 7.87 -26.01 -8.47
N GLN A 168 8.74 -25.09 -8.05
CA GLN A 168 8.44 -23.69 -7.79
C GLN A 168 9.55 -22.80 -8.36
N GLU A 169 9.19 -21.57 -8.69
CA GLU A 169 10.10 -20.53 -9.16
C GLU A 169 10.07 -19.32 -8.22
N LEU A 170 11.24 -18.75 -7.96
CA LEU A 170 11.40 -17.42 -7.38
C LEU A 170 11.60 -16.41 -8.52
N LEU A 171 10.76 -15.40 -8.55
CA LEU A 171 10.75 -14.33 -9.53
C LEU A 171 11.16 -13.02 -8.88
N TYR A 172 11.86 -12.18 -9.63
CA TYR A 172 12.20 -10.80 -9.29
C TYR A 172 11.65 -9.86 -10.35
N LEU A 173 10.93 -8.84 -9.89
CA LEU A 173 10.49 -7.72 -10.73
C LEU A 173 11.21 -6.46 -10.25
N PRO A 174 12.08 -5.85 -11.07
CA PRO A 174 12.82 -4.66 -10.69
C PRO A 174 11.89 -3.46 -10.49
N PRO A 175 12.36 -2.40 -9.81
CA PRO A 175 11.53 -1.24 -9.56
C PRO A 175 11.13 -0.54 -10.86
N GLY A 176 9.99 0.14 -10.83
CA GLY A 176 9.35 0.76 -11.99
C GLY A 176 8.42 -0.18 -12.77
N ASN A 177 8.01 0.29 -13.95
CA ASN A 177 7.00 -0.37 -14.78
C ASN A 177 7.63 -1.23 -15.88
N THR A 178 8.57 -2.09 -15.50
CA THR A 178 9.11 -3.09 -16.43
C THR A 178 8.09 -4.24 -16.54
N LYS A 179 7.85 -4.70 -17.77
CA LYS A 179 6.89 -5.78 -18.05
C LYS A 179 7.47 -7.18 -17.92
N LYS A 180 8.74 -7.30 -17.51
CA LYS A 180 9.48 -8.56 -17.55
C LYS A 180 10.02 -8.89 -16.18
N GLU A 181 9.49 -9.96 -15.59
CA GLU A 181 10.08 -10.62 -14.45
C GLU A 181 11.36 -11.37 -14.84
N HIS A 182 12.28 -11.48 -13.89
CA HIS A 182 13.47 -12.32 -13.97
C HIS A 182 13.28 -13.52 -13.06
N ARG A 183 13.55 -14.72 -13.57
CA ARG A 183 13.57 -15.92 -12.74
C ARG A 183 14.92 -16.02 -12.04
N LEU A 184 14.91 -15.99 -10.71
CA LEU A 184 16.11 -16.09 -9.89
C LEU A 184 16.50 -17.54 -9.60
N LEU A 185 15.51 -18.38 -9.31
CA LEU A 185 15.75 -19.77 -8.89
C LEU A 185 14.55 -20.65 -9.25
N THR A 186 14.80 -21.92 -9.55
CA THR A 186 13.79 -22.98 -9.61
C THR A 186 14.19 -24.08 -8.63
N ALA A 187 13.24 -24.58 -7.84
CA ALA A 187 13.50 -25.66 -6.88
C ALA A 187 12.25 -26.51 -6.66
N PHE A 188 12.39 -27.60 -5.91
CA PHE A 188 11.25 -28.43 -5.50
C PHE A 188 10.31 -27.66 -4.58
N ASP A 189 10.87 -26.94 -3.61
CA ASP A 189 10.14 -26.08 -2.69
C ASP A 189 10.93 -24.78 -2.46
N LEU A 190 10.21 -23.67 -2.39
CA LEU A 190 10.73 -22.33 -2.15
C LEU A 190 9.84 -21.64 -1.13
N ALA A 191 10.44 -21.02 -0.13
CA ALA A 191 9.70 -20.31 0.91
C ALA A 191 10.49 -19.09 1.36
N ALA A 192 9.76 -18.11 1.92
CA ALA A 192 10.23 -16.85 2.51
C ALA A 192 11.53 -16.32 1.90
N GLY A 193 11.44 -15.24 1.12
CA GLY A 193 12.61 -14.58 0.54
C GLY A 193 12.66 -13.11 0.87
N THR A 194 13.84 -12.52 0.67
CA THR A 194 14.08 -11.09 0.86
C THR A 194 15.26 -10.62 0.01
N LEU A 195 15.30 -9.31 -0.25
CA LEU A 195 16.48 -8.64 -0.80
C LEU A 195 17.26 -7.96 0.32
N ASP A 196 18.56 -7.81 0.12
CA ASP A 196 19.41 -7.05 1.03
C ASP A 196 19.08 -5.55 0.99
N SER A 197 19.71 -4.78 1.89
CA SER A 197 19.51 -3.33 2.00
C SER A 197 19.94 -2.61 0.71
N ALA A 198 21.03 -3.06 0.08
CA ALA A 198 21.56 -2.56 -1.18
C ALA A 198 20.78 -3.00 -2.42
N LYS A 199 19.81 -3.93 -2.28
CA LYS A 199 19.00 -4.47 -3.38
C LYS A 199 19.87 -5.06 -4.50
N SER A 200 20.96 -5.71 -4.12
CA SER A 200 21.88 -6.38 -5.04
C SER A 200 21.94 -7.89 -4.84
N ARG A 201 21.49 -8.37 -3.66
CA ARG A 201 21.46 -9.79 -3.30
C ARG A 201 20.08 -10.21 -2.86
N TRP A 202 19.77 -11.46 -3.11
CA TRP A 202 18.55 -12.12 -2.63
C TRP A 202 18.91 -13.32 -1.77
N ALA A 203 18.00 -13.65 -0.85
CA ALA A 203 18.04 -14.88 -0.08
C ALA A 203 16.63 -15.45 0.02
N CYS A 204 16.50 -16.77 -0.05
CA CYS A 204 15.26 -17.49 0.26
C CYS A 204 15.56 -18.89 0.80
N PHE A 205 14.58 -19.53 1.41
CA PHE A 205 14.70 -20.95 1.73
C PHE A 205 14.38 -21.80 0.51
N MET A 206 15.17 -22.86 0.29
CA MET A 206 14.91 -23.84 -0.76
C MET A 206 15.03 -25.27 -0.27
N ARG A 207 14.34 -26.17 -0.97
CA ARG A 207 14.60 -27.61 -0.98
C ARG A 207 14.71 -28.07 -2.43
N SER A 208 15.68 -28.93 -2.71
CA SER A 208 15.85 -29.55 -4.02
C SER A 208 15.02 -30.82 -4.21
N GLY A 209 14.45 -31.39 -3.14
CA GLY A 209 13.61 -32.59 -3.22
C GLY A 209 12.83 -32.89 -1.93
N PRO A 210 11.92 -33.89 -1.98
CA PRO A 210 10.97 -34.21 -0.91
C PRO A 210 11.64 -34.76 0.37
N SER A 211 12.85 -35.30 0.26
CA SER A 211 13.62 -35.84 1.40
C SER A 211 14.89 -35.04 1.69
N VAL A 212 15.09 -33.91 1.00
CA VAL A 212 16.22 -33.01 1.22
C VAL A 212 15.85 -31.99 2.29
N SER A 213 16.76 -31.76 3.23
CA SER A 213 16.64 -30.70 4.25
C SER A 213 16.54 -29.31 3.60
N TRP A 214 15.93 -28.37 4.31
CA TRP A 214 15.94 -26.98 3.89
C TRP A 214 17.36 -26.41 3.95
N ALA A 215 17.67 -25.54 2.99
CA ALA A 215 18.88 -24.73 2.97
C ALA A 215 18.49 -23.25 2.73
N LEU A 216 19.36 -22.34 3.14
CA LEU A 216 19.31 -20.96 2.68
C LEU A 216 19.98 -20.88 1.31
N ALA A 217 19.22 -20.52 0.30
CA ALA A 217 19.72 -20.15 -1.01
C ALA A 217 19.97 -18.65 -1.06
N CYS A 218 21.12 -18.23 -1.55
CA CYS A 218 21.42 -16.81 -1.73
C CYS A 218 22.33 -16.58 -2.93
N ASN A 219 22.12 -15.45 -3.59
CA ASN A 219 22.92 -15.05 -4.74
C ASN A 219 22.82 -13.54 -4.98
N ARG A 220 23.63 -13.02 -5.90
CA ARG A 220 23.42 -11.70 -6.48
C ARG A 220 22.23 -11.74 -7.43
N LEU A 221 21.59 -10.58 -7.64
CA LEU A 221 20.48 -10.45 -8.58
C LEU A 221 20.92 -10.53 -10.06
N ASP A 222 22.18 -10.18 -10.35
CA ASP A 222 22.77 -10.20 -11.69
C ASP A 222 23.59 -11.46 -11.97
N ALA A 223 23.69 -12.37 -11.00
CA ALA A 223 24.38 -13.64 -11.14
C ALA A 223 23.49 -14.70 -11.80
N GLU A 224 24.13 -15.67 -12.43
CA GLU A 224 23.44 -16.82 -13.02
C GLU A 224 22.92 -17.77 -11.93
N ALA A 225 21.85 -18.51 -12.24
CA ALA A 225 21.17 -19.35 -11.26
C ALA A 225 22.04 -20.50 -10.73
N ASP A 226 23.00 -21.01 -11.52
CA ASP A 226 23.96 -22.04 -11.13
C ASP A 226 25.02 -21.54 -10.13
N GLN A 227 25.19 -20.22 -10.02
CA GLN A 227 26.04 -19.57 -9.02
C GLN A 227 25.34 -19.43 -7.65
N THR A 228 24.12 -19.94 -7.51
CA THR A 228 23.36 -19.85 -6.26
C THR A 228 24.07 -20.62 -5.15
N ARG A 229 24.45 -19.90 -4.10
CA ARG A 229 25.09 -20.47 -2.92
C ARG A 229 24.04 -21.09 -2.00
N LEU A 230 24.32 -22.30 -1.53
CA LEU A 230 23.47 -23.04 -0.61
C LEU A 230 24.15 -23.18 0.74
N VAL A 231 23.47 -22.75 1.79
CA VAL A 231 23.93 -22.87 3.18
C VAL A 231 22.96 -23.75 3.94
N GLN A 232 23.44 -24.87 4.47
CA GLN A 232 22.62 -25.77 5.28
C GLN A 232 22.12 -25.06 6.53
N LEU A 233 20.84 -25.24 6.87
CA LEU A 233 20.28 -24.65 8.09
C LEU A 233 20.80 -25.39 9.34
N PRO A 234 20.72 -24.77 10.54
CA PRO A 234 20.96 -25.46 11.80
C PRO A 234 20.15 -26.76 11.92
N ALA A 235 20.70 -27.76 12.61
CA ALA A 235 20.06 -29.07 12.73
C ALA A 235 18.61 -28.95 13.26
N GLN A 236 17.68 -29.69 12.64
CA GLN A 236 16.26 -29.72 12.98
C GLN A 236 15.51 -28.39 12.79
N ALA A 237 16.14 -27.37 12.20
CA ALA A 237 15.51 -26.10 11.92
C ALA A 237 14.44 -26.23 10.82
N ARG A 238 13.25 -25.71 11.10
CA ARG A 238 12.18 -25.52 10.11
C ARG A 238 12.10 -24.04 9.74
N PRO A 239 12.13 -23.69 8.44
CA PRO A 239 12.09 -22.29 8.04
C PRO A 239 10.79 -21.59 8.42
N VAL A 240 10.91 -20.33 8.83
CA VAL A 240 9.77 -19.43 9.09
C VAL A 240 9.90 -18.17 8.25
N ARG A 241 10.96 -17.37 8.47
CA ARG A 241 11.21 -16.12 7.74
C ARG A 241 12.69 -15.91 7.49
N VAL A 242 13.00 -15.07 6.50
CA VAL A 242 14.35 -14.57 6.23
C VAL A 242 14.31 -13.07 6.07
N PHE A 243 15.37 -12.44 6.57
CA PHE A 243 15.61 -11.01 6.59
C PHE A 243 17.09 -10.75 6.28
N TRP A 244 17.43 -9.48 6.13
CA TRP A 244 18.82 -9.03 6.11
C TRP A 244 19.02 -8.07 7.27
N GLU A 245 20.12 -8.24 7.99
CA GLU A 245 20.65 -7.25 8.93
C GLU A 245 22.01 -6.82 8.39
N GLU A 246 22.15 -5.52 8.13
CA GLU A 246 23.32 -4.95 7.44
C GLU A 246 23.72 -5.73 6.17
N ALA A 247 24.79 -6.53 6.24
CA ALA A 247 25.36 -7.28 5.13
C ALA A 247 25.01 -8.79 5.15
N ASN A 248 24.36 -9.29 6.21
CA ASN A 248 24.19 -10.71 6.47
C ASN A 248 22.72 -11.14 6.47
N PRO A 249 22.40 -12.33 5.93
CA PRO A 249 21.09 -12.94 6.11
C PRO A 249 20.85 -13.30 7.58
N VAL A 250 19.65 -12.99 8.07
CA VAL A 250 19.12 -13.49 9.35
C VAL A 250 17.93 -14.38 9.05
N ILE A 251 17.93 -15.58 9.61
CA ILE A 251 16.83 -16.54 9.49
C ILE A 251 16.08 -16.62 10.81
N GLU A 252 14.76 -16.73 10.70
CA GLU A 252 13.88 -17.18 11.77
C GLU A 252 13.45 -18.61 11.45
N VAL A 253 13.64 -19.50 12.43
CA VAL A 253 13.36 -20.92 12.30
C VAL A 253 12.69 -21.45 13.55
N THR A 254 11.96 -22.55 13.42
CA THR A 254 11.49 -23.33 14.58
C THR A 254 12.43 -24.50 14.82
N VAL A 255 12.92 -24.64 16.06
CA VAL A 255 13.76 -25.75 16.54
C VAL A 255 13.11 -26.31 17.80
N SER A 256 12.81 -27.61 17.83
CA SER A 256 12.17 -28.28 18.98
C SER A 256 10.90 -27.59 19.49
N GLY A 257 10.12 -26.97 18.59
CA GLY A 257 8.89 -26.25 18.92
C GLY A 257 9.07 -24.80 19.35
N GLY A 258 10.30 -24.31 19.54
CA GLY A 258 10.61 -22.91 19.85
C GLY A 258 11.10 -22.12 18.64
N THR A 259 10.74 -20.84 18.57
CA THR A 259 11.33 -19.91 17.59
C THR A 259 12.75 -19.53 18.00
N ARG A 260 13.65 -19.51 17.03
CA ARG A 260 15.07 -19.13 17.16
C ARG A 260 15.48 -18.28 15.97
N HIS A 261 16.48 -17.42 16.19
CA HIS A 261 17.04 -16.55 15.17
C HIS A 261 18.53 -16.83 15.01
N PHE A 262 18.97 -16.94 13.76
CA PHE A 262 20.37 -17.15 13.43
C PHE A 262 20.81 -16.15 12.38
N GLU A 263 21.96 -15.55 12.60
CA GLU A 263 22.66 -14.74 11.59
C GLU A 263 23.71 -15.60 10.91
N LEU A 264 23.80 -15.50 9.58
CA LEU A 264 24.88 -16.11 8.83
C LEU A 264 26.11 -15.19 8.89
N ALA A 265 27.04 -15.51 9.79
CA ALA A 265 28.29 -14.79 9.92
C ALA A 265 29.35 -15.40 9.00
N ARG A 266 30.22 -14.54 8.47
CA ARG A 266 31.40 -14.95 7.68
C ARG A 266 32.66 -14.61 8.45
N GLU A 267 33.45 -15.63 8.75
CA GLU A 267 34.77 -15.53 9.38
C GLU A 267 35.81 -16.05 8.39
N GLY A 268 36.46 -15.13 7.68
CA GLY A 268 37.36 -15.45 6.57
C GLY A 268 36.64 -16.12 5.40
N GLU A 269 37.04 -17.34 5.08
CA GLU A 269 36.41 -18.18 4.05
C GLU A 269 35.28 -19.07 4.59
N THR A 270 35.12 -19.14 5.91
CA THR A 270 34.11 -19.99 6.55
C THR A 270 32.85 -19.21 6.89
N GLU A 271 31.72 -19.90 6.78
CA GLU A 271 30.41 -19.34 7.08
C GLU A 271 29.76 -20.20 8.15
N ASN A 272 29.33 -19.56 9.23
CA ASN A 272 28.76 -20.23 10.39
C ASN A 272 27.48 -19.53 10.82
N TRP A 273 26.52 -20.33 11.27
CA TRP A 273 25.33 -19.80 11.91
C TRP A 273 25.65 -19.37 13.33
N ARG A 274 25.43 -18.09 13.63
CA ARG A 274 25.49 -17.54 14.97
C ARG A 274 24.07 -17.35 15.50
N GLU A 275 23.73 -18.06 16.57
CA GLU A 275 22.43 -17.87 17.24
C GLU A 275 22.38 -16.50 17.90
N LEU A 276 21.27 -15.80 17.72
CA LEU A 276 21.01 -14.49 18.33
C LEU A 276 20.21 -14.70 19.62
N ALA A 277 20.78 -14.33 20.76
CA ALA A 277 20.12 -14.47 22.06
C ALA A 277 18.79 -13.68 22.13
N THR A 278 18.73 -12.54 21.46
CA THR A 278 17.52 -11.72 21.29
C THR A 278 17.51 -11.15 19.89
N TYR A 279 16.39 -11.28 19.19
CA TYR A 279 16.16 -10.61 17.91
C TYR A 279 14.78 -9.95 17.94
N PRO A 280 14.69 -8.60 17.88
CA PRO A 280 13.40 -7.94 17.84
C PRO A 280 12.69 -8.31 16.54
N ASP A 281 11.42 -8.71 16.62
CA ASP A 281 10.63 -9.00 15.43
C ASP A 281 10.67 -7.79 14.47
N PRO A 282 11.11 -7.97 13.21
CA PRO A 282 11.20 -6.86 12.25
C PRO A 282 9.88 -6.11 12.08
N LEU A 283 8.73 -6.77 12.24
CA LEU A 283 7.43 -6.09 12.24
C LEU A 283 7.29 -5.08 13.40
N THR A 284 7.80 -5.41 14.59
CA THR A 284 7.82 -4.48 15.72
C THR A 284 8.67 -3.25 15.42
N ARG A 285 9.82 -3.46 14.76
CA ARG A 285 10.69 -2.37 14.31
C ARG A 285 10.00 -1.52 13.23
N ASP A 286 9.32 -2.15 12.28
CA ASP A 286 8.63 -1.47 11.19
C ASP A 286 7.45 -0.62 11.69
N LEU A 287 6.77 -1.06 12.75
CA LEU A 287 5.68 -0.31 13.40
C LEU A 287 6.16 0.77 14.37
N GLN A 288 7.45 0.85 14.67
CA GLN A 288 7.99 1.95 15.47
C GLN A 288 7.90 3.26 14.66
N ILE A 289 7.20 4.28 15.16
CA ILE A 289 7.09 5.58 14.47
C ILE A 289 8.37 6.39 14.70
N ASN A 290 8.77 6.54 15.96
CA ASN A 290 10.00 7.18 16.43
C ASN A 290 10.41 6.58 17.78
N LYS A 291 11.45 7.09 18.46
CA LYS A 291 11.96 6.52 19.72
C LYS A 291 10.91 6.32 20.83
N ASN A 292 9.88 7.17 20.88
CA ASN A 292 8.90 7.18 21.96
C ASN A 292 7.50 6.73 21.53
N GLN A 293 7.30 6.45 20.24
CA GLN A 293 5.98 6.16 19.67
C GLN A 293 6.02 4.95 18.75
N ARG A 294 5.00 4.09 18.87
CA ARG A 294 4.80 2.92 18.00
C ARG A 294 3.33 2.75 17.61
N LEU A 295 3.10 2.07 16.51
CA LEU A 295 1.78 1.60 16.14
C LEU A 295 1.52 0.24 16.77
N LEU A 296 0.30 0.04 17.24
CA LEU A 296 -0.22 -1.25 17.66
C LEU A 296 -1.47 -1.59 16.85
N VAL A 297 -1.59 -2.85 16.46
CA VAL A 297 -2.80 -3.40 15.85
C VAL A 297 -3.24 -4.56 16.71
N ARG A 298 -4.43 -4.45 17.32
CA ARG A 298 -4.97 -5.50 18.19
C ARG A 298 -6.47 -5.60 18.12
N ALA A 299 -7.02 -6.76 18.49
CA ALA A 299 -8.44 -6.91 18.68
C ALA A 299 -8.95 -5.93 19.76
N SER A 300 -10.17 -5.41 19.57
CA SER A 300 -10.83 -4.64 20.63
C SER A 300 -11.08 -5.55 21.84
N PRO A 301 -11.19 -5.01 23.07
CA PRO A 301 -11.48 -5.82 24.26
C PRO A 301 -12.77 -6.65 24.15
N GLN A 302 -13.70 -6.24 23.29
CA GLN A 302 -14.95 -6.93 23.01
C GLN A 302 -14.82 -8.00 21.91
N GLY A 303 -13.63 -8.16 21.32
CA GLY A 303 -13.28 -9.19 20.32
C GLY A 303 -13.90 -9.03 18.93
N ARG A 304 -14.69 -7.97 18.69
CA ARG A 304 -15.48 -7.80 17.44
C ARG A 304 -14.89 -6.81 16.45
N SER A 305 -13.80 -6.14 16.77
CA SER A 305 -13.18 -5.15 15.90
C SER A 305 -11.67 -5.20 15.97
N THR A 306 -11.00 -4.68 14.95
CA THR A 306 -9.56 -4.38 15.02
C THR A 306 -9.36 -2.91 15.33
N LEU A 307 -8.53 -2.63 16.33
CA LEU A 307 -8.07 -1.29 16.68
C LEU A 307 -6.67 -1.05 16.11
N VAL A 308 -6.48 0.12 15.52
CA VAL A 308 -5.15 0.68 15.24
C VAL A 308 -4.91 1.77 16.26
N LEU A 309 -3.81 1.66 16.99
CA LEU A 309 -3.45 2.54 18.10
C LEU A 309 -2.08 3.15 17.84
N GLU A 310 -1.92 4.39 18.26
CA GLU A 310 -0.61 4.96 18.56
C GLU A 310 -0.35 4.79 20.05
N ALA A 311 0.79 4.22 20.42
CA ALA A 311 1.18 3.99 21.80
C ALA A 311 2.49 4.71 22.11
N TRP A 312 2.56 5.34 23.27
CA TRP A 312 3.74 6.04 23.77
C TRP A 312 4.51 5.18 24.77
N SER A 313 5.80 5.46 24.94
CA SER A 313 6.62 4.83 25.99
C SER A 313 6.14 5.13 27.41
N SER A 314 5.35 6.19 27.61
CA SER A 314 4.68 6.50 28.88
C SER A 314 3.57 5.50 29.24
N GLY A 315 3.11 4.70 28.28
CA GLY A 315 1.94 3.82 28.42
C GLY A 315 0.64 4.42 27.90
N ASP A 316 0.64 5.69 27.50
CA ASP A 316 -0.53 6.31 26.87
C ASP A 316 -0.84 5.65 25.53
N GLU A 317 -2.12 5.58 25.17
CA GLU A 317 -2.60 5.05 23.89
C GLU A 317 -3.67 5.95 23.28
N ARG A 318 -3.61 6.13 21.96
CA ARG A 318 -4.60 6.87 21.16
C ARG A 318 -5.14 5.98 20.07
N VAL A 319 -6.47 5.83 20.02
CA VAL A 319 -7.13 5.10 18.92
C VAL A 319 -7.06 5.94 17.65
N LEU A 320 -6.36 5.42 16.64
CA LEU A 320 -6.31 6.00 15.29
C LEU A 320 -7.43 5.44 14.42
N ALA A 321 -7.80 4.18 14.56
CA ALA A 321 -8.89 3.58 13.80
C ALA A 321 -9.56 2.43 14.54
N ASN A 322 -10.85 2.25 14.27
CA ASN A 322 -11.65 1.10 14.72
C ASN A 322 -12.36 0.49 13.52
N ILE A 323 -11.97 -0.72 13.13
CA ILE A 323 -12.53 -1.43 11.98
C ILE A 323 -13.48 -2.51 12.50
N SER A 324 -14.78 -2.23 12.35
CA SER A 324 -15.84 -3.08 12.88
C SER A 324 -15.96 -4.41 12.14
N ALA A 325 -16.17 -5.49 12.90
CA ALA A 325 -16.31 -6.86 12.41
C ALA A 325 -15.13 -7.30 11.53
N PHE A 326 -13.91 -6.91 11.90
CA PHE A 326 -12.70 -7.23 11.17
C PHE A 326 -11.62 -7.73 12.12
N GLU A 327 -11.00 -8.84 11.77
CA GLU A 327 -9.86 -9.41 12.45
C GLU A 327 -8.64 -9.27 11.54
N ALA A 328 -7.73 -8.34 11.87
CA ALA A 328 -6.49 -8.19 11.14
C ALA A 328 -5.54 -9.33 11.46
N HIS A 329 -5.00 -9.94 10.40
CA HIS A 329 -3.97 -10.98 10.50
C HIS A 329 -2.60 -10.44 10.13
N GLN A 330 -2.56 -9.44 9.25
CA GLN A 330 -1.35 -8.96 8.63
C GLN A 330 -1.39 -7.44 8.45
N VAL A 331 -0.20 -6.84 8.53
CA VAL A 331 -0.01 -5.39 8.51
C VAL A 331 1.12 -5.03 7.55
N SER A 332 0.98 -3.91 6.85
CA SER A 332 2.01 -3.39 5.95
C SER A 332 2.04 -1.88 6.05
N LEU A 333 3.17 -1.33 6.50
CA LEU A 333 3.35 0.11 6.72
C LEU A 333 4.09 0.74 5.54
N SER A 334 3.62 1.92 5.11
CA SER A 334 4.30 2.71 4.10
C SER A 334 5.66 3.21 4.61
N ALA A 335 6.64 3.39 3.71
CA ALA A 335 7.97 3.88 4.10
C ALA A 335 7.94 5.25 4.82
N GLY A 336 7.00 6.13 4.44
CA GLY A 336 6.78 7.41 5.11
C GLY A 336 5.97 7.32 6.42
N LYS A 337 5.51 6.13 6.81
CA LYS A 337 4.64 5.88 7.97
C LYS A 337 3.36 6.72 7.94
N GLU A 338 2.84 6.97 6.74
CA GLU A 338 1.62 7.76 6.51
C GLU A 338 0.38 6.89 6.38
N PHE A 339 0.57 5.68 5.84
CA PHE A 339 -0.48 4.71 5.56
C PHE A 339 -0.12 3.34 6.11
N LEU A 340 -1.12 2.66 6.66
CA LEU A 340 -1.06 1.28 7.13
C LEU A 340 -2.10 0.47 6.36
N VAL A 341 -1.68 -0.57 5.65
CA VAL A 341 -2.59 -1.57 5.08
C VAL A 341 -2.74 -2.72 6.06
N LEU A 342 -3.99 -3.10 6.31
CA LEU A 342 -4.36 -4.24 7.11
C LEU A 342 -5.04 -5.26 6.20
N SER A 343 -4.66 -6.53 6.32
CA SER A 343 -5.38 -7.64 5.69
C SER A 343 -5.75 -8.69 6.73
N GLY A 344 -6.88 -9.33 6.52
CA GLY A 344 -7.48 -10.22 7.50
C GLY A 344 -8.87 -10.63 7.05
N ARG A 345 -9.75 -10.91 8.01
CA ARG A 345 -11.07 -11.50 7.73
C ARG A 345 -12.22 -10.73 8.34
N ARG A 346 -13.37 -10.81 7.68
CA ARG A 346 -14.68 -10.39 8.19
C ARG A 346 -15.65 -11.55 7.98
N GLY A 347 -15.84 -12.37 9.01
CA GLY A 347 -16.43 -13.70 8.85
C GLY A 347 -15.52 -14.55 7.97
N ASP A 348 -16.09 -15.19 6.94
CA ASP A 348 -15.31 -16.04 6.04
C ASP A 348 -14.63 -15.29 4.90
N GLU A 349 -14.93 -14.00 4.70
CA GLU A 349 -14.37 -13.21 3.60
C GLU A 349 -13.02 -12.59 3.97
N SER A 350 -12.02 -12.78 3.10
CA SER A 350 -10.79 -11.98 3.12
C SER A 350 -11.09 -10.52 2.80
N ARG A 351 -10.59 -9.60 3.62
CA ARG A 351 -10.75 -8.15 3.42
C ARG A 351 -9.46 -7.40 3.74
N ALA A 352 -9.29 -6.28 3.07
CA ALA A 352 -8.22 -5.35 3.35
C ALA A 352 -8.72 -3.91 3.47
N PHE A 353 -8.04 -3.17 4.34
CA PHE A 353 -8.29 -1.76 4.62
C PHE A 353 -6.98 -1.00 4.64
N THR A 354 -7.01 0.24 4.16
CA THR A 354 -5.96 1.21 4.39
C THR A 354 -6.40 2.15 5.50
N VAL A 355 -5.54 2.37 6.49
CA VAL A 355 -5.69 3.43 7.49
C VAL A 355 -4.74 4.55 7.13
N ASP A 356 -5.30 5.74 6.97
CA ASP A 356 -4.55 6.98 6.87
C ASP A 356 -4.19 7.45 8.27
N LEU A 357 -2.92 7.31 8.65
CA LEU A 357 -2.45 7.56 10.02
C LEU A 357 -2.46 9.05 10.38
N LYS A 358 -2.57 9.94 9.38
CA LYS A 358 -2.64 11.38 9.62
C LYS A 358 -4.06 11.85 9.89
N THR A 359 -5.04 11.27 9.20
CA THR A 359 -6.43 11.73 9.22
C THR A 359 -7.34 10.79 9.97
N CYS A 360 -6.84 9.61 10.35
CA CYS A 360 -7.60 8.52 10.96
C CYS A 360 -8.66 7.92 10.01
N GLU A 361 -8.67 8.27 8.72
CA GLU A 361 -9.61 7.71 7.75
C GLU A 361 -9.31 6.22 7.50
N VAL A 362 -10.36 5.40 7.57
CA VAL A 362 -10.33 4.00 7.15
C VAL A 362 -10.92 3.88 5.74
N MET A 363 -10.11 3.42 4.80
CA MET A 363 -10.46 3.25 3.39
C MET A 363 -10.52 1.76 3.05
N PHE A 364 -11.62 1.31 2.47
CA PHE A 364 -11.75 -0.08 2.02
C PHE A 364 -10.87 -0.30 0.79
N LEU A 365 -9.97 -1.28 0.86
CA LEU A 365 -9.06 -1.61 -0.22
C LEU A 365 -9.65 -2.67 -1.16
N GLY A 366 -10.31 -3.68 -0.61
CA GLY A 366 -10.85 -4.78 -1.41
C GLY A 366 -11.18 -6.02 -0.59
N ARG A 367 -11.69 -7.03 -1.30
CA ARG A 367 -12.05 -8.35 -0.77
C ARG A 367 -11.67 -9.45 -1.77
N ASP A 368 -11.90 -10.70 -1.40
CA ASP A 368 -11.80 -11.87 -2.27
C ASP A 368 -10.39 -12.08 -2.86
N PHE A 369 -9.36 -11.73 -2.07
CA PHE A 369 -7.96 -12.02 -2.37
C PHE A 369 -7.44 -13.18 -1.51
N GLN A 370 -6.42 -13.87 -2.01
CA GLN A 370 -5.69 -14.95 -1.36
C GLN A 370 -4.57 -14.37 -0.50
N GLY A 371 -4.49 -14.81 0.75
CA GLY A 371 -3.43 -14.40 1.68
C GLY A 371 -3.56 -12.92 2.07
N GLU A 372 -2.55 -12.13 1.70
CA GLU A 372 -2.33 -10.80 2.26
C GLU A 372 -2.42 -9.69 1.22
N ALA A 373 -2.76 -8.49 1.70
CA ALA A 373 -2.56 -7.25 0.96
C ALA A 373 -1.38 -6.48 1.56
N ARG A 374 -0.46 -6.01 0.72
CA ARG A 374 0.77 -5.31 1.16
C ARG A 374 0.95 -3.99 0.41
N ILE A 375 1.48 -2.98 1.09
CA ILE A 375 1.84 -1.70 0.47
C ILE A 375 2.98 -1.91 -0.52
N PHE A 376 2.88 -1.20 -1.64
CA PHE A 376 3.87 -1.18 -2.69
C PHE A 376 4.24 0.26 -3.05
N ARG A 377 5.53 0.56 -3.09
CA ARG A 377 6.05 1.91 -3.34
C ARG A 377 6.14 2.23 -4.84
N GLN A 378 5.03 2.04 -5.52
CA GLN A 378 4.84 2.51 -6.88
C GLN A 378 3.41 3.03 -7.03
N PRO A 379 3.19 4.07 -7.84
CA PRO A 379 1.84 4.43 -8.25
C PRO A 379 1.22 3.31 -9.09
N VAL A 380 -0.11 3.26 -9.16
CA VAL A 380 -0.81 2.39 -10.09
C VAL A 380 -0.46 2.71 -11.55
N GLY A 381 -0.50 1.73 -12.44
CA GLY A 381 -0.14 1.91 -13.86
C GLY A 381 -0.89 3.05 -14.57
N ASP A 382 -2.14 3.30 -14.18
CA ASP A 382 -2.99 4.38 -14.73
C ASP A 382 -2.72 5.77 -14.15
N TRP A 383 -1.78 5.91 -13.21
CA TRP A 383 -1.50 7.19 -12.56
C TRP A 383 -1.14 8.31 -13.54
N SER A 384 -0.37 8.01 -14.59
CA SER A 384 -0.01 9.00 -15.63
C SER A 384 -1.22 9.65 -16.31
N ARG A 385 -2.31 8.89 -16.49
CA ARG A 385 -3.57 9.41 -17.03
C ARG A 385 -4.22 10.37 -16.05
N LEU A 386 -4.24 10.00 -14.77
CA LEU A 386 -4.80 10.83 -13.72
C LEU A 386 -3.97 12.09 -13.51
N GLU A 387 -2.64 12.02 -13.52
CA GLU A 387 -1.74 13.17 -13.49
C GLU A 387 -2.01 14.14 -14.66
N LYS A 388 -2.18 13.61 -15.88
CA LYS A 388 -2.52 14.41 -17.06
C LYS A 388 -3.86 15.14 -16.89
N TRP A 389 -4.83 14.48 -16.27
CA TRP A 389 -6.10 15.09 -15.92
C TRP A 389 -5.96 16.14 -14.83
N LEU A 390 -5.15 15.87 -13.81
CA LEU A 390 -4.89 16.82 -12.75
C LEU A 390 -4.03 17.98 -13.22
N ARG A 391 -3.23 17.86 -14.30
CA ARG A 391 -2.16 18.82 -14.67
C ARG A 391 -1.31 19.16 -13.45
N LEU A 392 -0.91 18.14 -12.70
CA LEU A 392 0.21 18.25 -11.78
C LEU A 392 1.46 18.35 -12.68
N LYS A 393 1.77 19.55 -13.18
CA LYS A 393 3.11 19.80 -13.69
C LYS A 393 3.97 20.13 -12.47
N SER A 394 5.05 19.36 -12.33
CA SER A 394 6.27 19.69 -11.59
C SER A 394 6.71 21.12 -11.82
#